data_AF-A0A1Q3WSX6-F1
#
_entry.id   AF-A0A1Q3WSX6-F1
#
_cell.length_a   1.000
_cell.length_b   1.000
_cell.length_c   1.000
_cell.angle_alpha   90.00
_cell.angle_beta   90.00
_cell.angle_gamma   90.00
#
_symmetry.space_group_name_H-M   'P 1'
#
loop_
_entity.id
_entity.type
_entity.pdbx_description
1 polymer ?
#
loop_
_entity_poly.entity_id
_entity_poly.type
_entity_poly.pdbx_seq_one_letter_code
_entity_poly.pdbx_strand_id
1 'polypeptide(L)' 'MNQSIIYYGVDVSKEHLHISYPMGTDAKEQPQWSYQTLPNELDQLEQWVVQLPPNSHLIFEHTGTYSARLAWVL' A
#
# COMPACT_ATOMS: atom_id res chain seq x y z
N MET A 1 9.10 6.26 -22.69
CA MET A 1 8.52 4.97 -22.29
C MET A 1 7.44 5.28 -21.27
N ASN A 2 6.18 4.91 -21.52
CA ASN A 2 5.12 5.06 -20.51
C ASN A 2 5.41 4.04 -19.41
N GLN A 3 5.82 4.48 -18.23
CA GLN A 3 5.93 3.59 -17.07
C GLN A 3 4.51 3.25 -16.61
N SER A 4 4.21 1.96 -16.49
CA SER A 4 2.92 1.48 -15.97
C SER A 4 2.78 1.91 -14.51
N ILE A 5 1.69 2.59 -14.15
CA ILE A 5 1.45 3.01 -12.76
C ILE A 5 1.17 1.77 -11.90
N ILE A 6 1.77 1.71 -10.70
CA ILE A 6 1.48 0.66 -9.71
C ILE A 6 0.56 1.25 -8.64
N TYR A 7 -0.62 0.65 -8.47
CA TYR A 7 -1.57 1.08 -7.45
C TYR A 7 -1.45 0.22 -6.20
N TYR A 8 -1.40 0.88 -5.05
CA TYR A 8 -1.39 0.27 -3.73
C TYR A 8 -2.69 0.64 -3.01
N GLY A 9 -3.51 -0.35 -2.67
CA GLY A 9 -4.62 -0.17 -1.73
C GLY A 9 -4.08 -0.27 -0.31
N VAL A 10 -4.38 0.71 0.54
CA VAL A 10 -3.84 0.82 1.90
C VAL A 10 -4.97 1.05 2.89
N ASP A 11 -5.18 0.07 3.77
CA ASP A 11 -6.05 0.17 4.93
C ASP A 11 -5.20 0.48 6.18
N VAL A 12 -5.57 1.52 6.93
CA VAL A 12 -4.80 1.97 8.10
C VAL A 12 -5.51 1.61 9.40
N SER A 13 -4.92 0.69 10.16
CA SER A 13 -5.30 0.41 11.55
C SER A 13 -4.44 1.20 12.53
N LYS A 14 -4.78 1.14 13.82
CA LYS A 14 -3.97 1.79 14.86
C LYS A 14 -2.54 1.26 14.89
N GLU A 15 -2.35 -0.05 14.71
CA GLU A 15 -1.06 -0.72 14.91
C GLU A 15 -0.34 -1.04 13.59
N HIS A 16 -1.10 -1.21 12.50
CA HIS A 16 -0.59 -1.72 11.22
C HIS A 16 -1.26 -1.06 10.02
N LEU A 17 -0.53 -1.00 8.90
CA LEU A 17 -1.05 -0.80 7.56
C LEU A 17 -1.22 -2.17 6.89
N HIS A 18 -2.36 -2.37 6.24
CA HIS A 18 -2.63 -3.50 5.37
C HIS A 18 -2.57 -3.02 3.92
N ILE A 19 -1.64 -3.56 3.15
CA ILE A 19 -1.31 -3.06 1.81
C ILE A 19 -1.55 -4.18 0.80
N SER A 20 -2.20 -3.86 -0.31
CA SER A 20 -2.36 -4.77 -1.44
C SER A 20 -2.01 -4.09 -2.75
N TYR A 21 -1.39 -4.83 -3.68
CA TYR A 21 -0.99 -4.30 -4.99
C TYR A 21 -0.85 -5.41 -6.04
N PRO A 22 -1.07 -5.11 -7.33
CA PRO A 22 -0.94 -6.09 -8.40
C PRO A 22 0.53 -6.37 -8.73
N MET A 23 0.88 -7.64 -8.93
CA MET A 23 2.23 -8.09 -9.35
C MET A 23 2.29 -8.53 -10.82
N GLY A 24 1.15 -8.59 -11.50
CA GLY A 24 1.03 -9.05 -12.88
C GLY A 24 -0.32 -9.72 -13.12
N THR A 25 -0.40 -10.48 -14.20
CA THR A 25 -1.57 -11.28 -14.54
C THR A 25 -1.21 -12.75 -14.72
N ASP A 26 -2.14 -13.65 -14.43
CA ASP A 26 -1.98 -15.06 -14.73
C ASP A 26 -2.22 -15.39 -16.22
N ALA A 27 -2.17 -16.68 -16.58
CA ALA A 27 -2.42 -17.15 -17.94
C ALA A 27 -3.84 -16.92 -18.46
N LYS A 28 -4.77 -16.49 -17.58
CA LYS A 28 -6.15 -16.13 -17.91
C LYS A 28 -6.38 -14.61 -17.84
N GLU A 29 -5.30 -13.83 -17.81
CA GLU A 29 -5.33 -12.37 -17.71
C GLU A 29 -5.96 -11.85 -16.41
N GLN A 30 -6.04 -12.67 -15.35
CA GLN A 30 -6.54 -12.22 -14.05
C GLN A 30 -5.43 -11.57 -13.23
N PRO A 31 -5.68 -10.44 -12.54
CA PRO A 31 -4.69 -9.80 -11.69
C PRO A 31 -4.22 -10.72 -10.56
N GLN A 32 -2.92 -10.85 -10.41
CA GLN A 32 -2.29 -11.50 -9.27
C GLN A 32 -1.95 -10.44 -8.21
N TRP A 33 -2.43 -10.64 -6.99
CA TRP A 33 -2.30 -9.69 -5.90
C TRP A 33 -1.21 -10.11 -4.92
N SER A 34 -0.41 -9.13 -4.50
CA SER A 34 0.46 -9.23 -3.35
C SER A 34 -0.19 -8.54 -2.15
N TYR A 35 0.10 -9.06 -0.97
CA TYR A 35 -0.39 -8.54 0.31
C TYR A 35 0.78 -8.36 1.27
N GLN A 36 0.81 -7.23 1.95
CA GLN A 36 1.84 -6.86 2.92
C GLN A 36 1.21 -6.23 4.14
N THR A 37 1.79 -6.50 5.31
CA THR A 37 1.48 -5.79 6.55
C THR A 37 2.73 -5.03 7.00
N LEU A 38 2.55 -3.78 7.41
CA LEU A 38 3.62 -2.91 7.92
C LEU A 38 3.17 -2.31 9.26
N PRO A 39 4.03 -2.18 10.29
CA PRO A 39 3.68 -1.41 11.48
C PRO A 39 3.33 0.05 11.16
N ASN A 40 2.33 0.62 11.85
CA ASN A 40 1.98 2.04 11.76
C ASN A 40 2.90 2.87 12.66
N GLU A 41 4.20 2.84 12.36
CA GLU A 41 5.27 3.52 13.09
C GLU A 41 6.08 4.40 12.13
N LEU A 42 6.54 5.56 12.59
CA LEU A 42 7.13 6.61 11.75
C LEU A 42 8.32 6.09 10.92
N ASP A 43 9.26 5.39 11.56
CA ASP A 43 10.46 4.84 10.93
C ASP A 43 10.13 3.76 9.90
N GLN A 44 9.14 2.90 10.19
CA GLN A 44 8.68 1.86 9.27
C GLN A 44 8.01 2.47 8.04
N LEU A 45 7.18 3.51 8.23
CA LEU A 45 6.54 4.25 7.15
C LEU A 45 7.55 4.96 6.25
N GLU A 46 8.56 5.61 6.84
CA GLU A 46 9.63 6.28 6.09
C GLU A 46 10.45 5.28 5.26
N GLN A 47 10.86 4.16 5.87
CA GLN A 47 11.58 3.10 5.15
C GLN A 47 10.75 2.53 4.00
N TRP A 48 9.46 2.31 4.22
CA TRP A 48 8.57 1.78 3.20
C TRP A 48 8.43 2.74 2.01
N VAL A 49 8.19 4.02 2.24
CA VAL A 49 8.04 5.00 1.14
C VAL A 49 9.29 5.18 0.32
N VAL A 50 10.47 5.13 0.94
CA VAL A 50 11.75 5.20 0.21
C VAL A 50 11.97 3.99 -0.72
N GLN A 51 11.37 2.84 -0.40
CA GLN A 51 11.45 1.63 -1.21
C GLN A 51 10.40 1.58 -2.34
N LEU A 52 9.39 2.46 -2.32
CA LEU A 52 8.36 2.46 -3.35
C LEU A 52 8.93 2.93 -4.69
N PRO A 53 8.60 2.23 -5.80
CA PRO A 53 8.93 2.70 -7.14
C PRO A 53 8.38 4.12 -7.40
N PRO A 54 9.06 4.97 -8.19
CA PRO A 54 8.61 6.35 -8.46
C PRO A 54 7.21 6.47 -9.12
N ASN A 55 6.76 5.40 -9.77
CA ASN A 55 5.46 5.27 -10.44
C ASN A 55 4.37 4.66 -9.54
N SER A 56 4.56 4.72 -8.22
CA SER A 56 3.61 4.18 -7.22
C SER A 56 2.53 5.20 -6.86
N HIS A 57 1.28 4.76 -6.85
CA HIS A 57 0.11 5.53 -6.43
C HIS A 57 -0.54 4.84 -5.25
N LEU A 58 -0.61 5.53 -4.12
CA LEU A 58 -1.23 5.00 -2.90
C LEU A 58 -2.68 5.47 -2.82
N ILE A 59 -3.58 4.55 -2.54
CA ILE A 59 -5.00 4.79 -2.31
C ILE A 59 -5.28 4.36 -0.87
N PHE A 60 -5.55 5.33 0.00
CA PHE A 60 -5.95 5.05 1.38
C PHE A 60 -7.44 4.78 1.42
N GLU A 61 -7.81 3.57 1.82
CA GLU A 61 -9.19 3.15 1.92
C GLU A 61 -9.76 3.54 3.29
N HIS A 62 -11.01 4.00 3.30
CA HIS A 62 -11.72 4.31 4.55
C HIS A 62 -12.85 3.30 4.72
N THR A 63 -12.50 2.14 5.25
CA THR A 63 -13.42 0.99 5.35
C THR A 63 -14.21 0.96 6.66
N GLY A 64 -14.11 2.00 7.50
CA GLY A 64 -14.79 2.08 8.81
C GLY A 64 -14.16 1.20 9.90
N THR A 65 -13.58 0.06 9.53
CA THR A 65 -12.73 -0.79 10.39
C THR A 65 -11.27 -0.33 10.41
N TYR A 66 -10.78 0.18 9.26
CA TYR A 66 -9.42 0.69 9.12
C TYR A 66 -9.48 2.16 8.71
N SER A 67 -9.51 3.05 9.69
CA SER A 67 -9.59 4.51 9.50
C SER A 67 -8.70 5.28 10.48
N ALA A 68 -7.69 4.60 11.02
CA ALA A 68 -6.74 5.26 11.90
C ALA A 68 -5.87 6.26 11.13
N ARG A 69 -5.30 7.20 11.87
CA ARG A 69 -4.31 8.12 11.33
C ARG A 69 -2.98 7.39 11.13
N LEU A 70 -2.27 7.75 10.05
CA LEU A 70 -0.87 7.39 9.90
C LEU A 70 -0.05 8.04 11.03
N ALA A 71 1.00 7.36 11.48
CA ALA A 71 1.90 7.91 12.50
C ALA A 71 2.54 9.24 12.09
N TRP A 72 2.64 9.57 10.80
CA TRP A 72 3.10 10.89 10.31
C TRP A 72 2.27 12.07 10.79
N VAL A 73 1.00 11.86 11.16
CA VAL A 73 0.05 12.94 11.51
C VAL A 73 -0.45 12.85 12.95
N LEU A 74 0.28 12.11 13.80
CA LEU A 74 0.11 12.06 15.25
C LEU A 74 1.06 13.05 15.92
#